data_AF-A0A1W1I5T3-F1
#
_entry.id   AF-A0A1W1I5T3-F1
#
_cell.length_a   1.000
_cell.length_b   1.000
_cell.length_c   1.000
_cell.angle_alpha   90.00
_cell.angle_beta   90.00
_cell.angle_gamma   90.00
#
_symmetry.space_group_name_H-M   'P 1'
#
loop_
_entity.id
_entity.type
_entity.pdbx_description
1 polymer ?
#
loop_
_entity_poly.entity_id
_entity_poly.type
_entity_poly.pdbx_seq_one_letter_code
_entity_poly.pdbx_strand_id
1 'polypeptide(L)'
;MRCRARAAVILLAWSHLVACNSDIPEVAVAEVPSLGFMLTVTRTATHPFLARYNLSMKATAADGCSATSELFPDTGGVSRRNVYAGGTGRLYVIGQYDVRVFDKDRCSVELREFRSLEDRLDYLGTFDLDRERRWKFVPATARPEQPFEKL
;
A
#
# COMPACT_ATOMS: atom_id res chain seq x y z
N MET A 1 1.52 66.21 31.10
CA MET A 1 1.52 66.05 29.62
C MET A 1 1.36 64.57 29.30
N ARG A 2 0.33 64.22 28.52
CA ARG A 2 0.04 62.85 28.07
C ARG A 2 0.90 62.55 26.83
N CYS A 3 1.51 61.38 26.77
CA CYS A 3 1.83 60.73 25.50
C CYS A 3 1.62 59.22 25.66
N ARG A 4 0.49 58.73 25.12
CA ARG A 4 0.19 57.30 24.97
C ARG A 4 0.89 56.84 23.70
N ALA A 5 1.94 56.03 23.81
CA ALA A 5 2.42 55.22 22.70
C ALA A 5 1.78 53.84 22.82
N ARG A 6 0.76 53.57 21.99
CA ARG A 6 0.25 52.22 21.76
C ARG A 6 1.34 51.47 20.98
N ALA A 7 2.10 50.64 21.66
CA ALA A 7 2.95 49.65 21.00
C ALA A 7 2.01 48.61 20.36
N ALA A 8 1.87 48.70 19.04
CA ALA A 8 1.17 47.71 18.25
C ALA A 8 1.94 46.39 18.36
N VAL A 9 1.33 45.40 19.02
CA VAL A 9 1.79 44.01 18.96
C VAL A 9 1.45 43.51 17.56
N ILE A 10 2.42 43.56 16.66
CA ILE A 10 2.35 42.88 15.37
C ILE A 10 2.57 41.39 15.67
N LEU A 11 1.46 40.66 15.85
CA LEU A 11 1.43 39.21 15.80
C LEU A 11 1.72 38.80 14.35
N LEU A 12 3.00 38.62 14.03
CA LEU A 12 3.44 37.87 12.85
C LEU A 12 3.00 36.42 13.05
N ALA A 13 1.79 36.10 12.60
CA ALA A 13 1.31 34.75 12.48
C ALA A 13 2.12 34.04 11.38
N TRP A 14 3.23 33.41 11.77
CA TRP A 14 3.88 32.39 10.96
C TRP A 14 2.95 31.18 10.88
N SER A 15 2.10 31.19 9.86
CA SER A 15 1.39 30.00 9.40
C SER A 15 2.42 29.02 8.84
N HIS A 16 3.02 28.21 9.72
CA HIS A 16 3.76 27.03 9.30
C HIS A 16 2.79 26.12 8.57
N LEU A 17 2.94 26.02 7.25
CA LEU A 17 2.33 24.99 6.43
C LEU A 17 2.85 23.64 6.95
N VAL A 18 2.12 23.03 7.88
CA VAL A 18 2.42 21.67 8.31
C VAL A 18 2.11 20.76 7.12
N ALA A 19 3.16 20.16 6.54
CA ALA A 19 3.00 19.15 5.51
C ALA A 19 2.08 18.04 6.04
N CYS A 20 1.04 17.70 5.28
CA CYS A 20 0.06 16.69 5.69
C CYS A 20 0.58 15.27 5.47
N ASN A 21 1.58 15.09 4.61
CA ASN A 21 2.24 13.81 4.39
C ASN A 21 3.62 13.79 5.06
N SER A 22 3.83 12.75 5.86
CA SER A 22 5.14 12.36 6.35
C SER A 22 5.77 11.36 5.38
N ASP A 23 7.08 11.44 5.21
CA ASP A 23 7.94 10.47 4.53
C ASP A 23 8.20 9.21 5.37
N ILE A 24 7.60 9.11 6.57
CA ILE A 24 7.63 7.90 7.40
C ILE A 24 6.89 6.77 6.67
N PRO A 25 7.53 5.61 6.45
CA PRO A 25 6.89 4.47 5.80
C PRO A 25 5.70 3.92 6.61
N GLU A 26 4.55 3.76 5.96
CA GLU A 26 3.38 3.09 6.49
C GLU A 26 3.44 1.59 6.10
N VAL A 27 3.52 0.70 7.09
CA VAL A 27 3.72 -0.74 6.85
C VAL A 27 2.45 -1.52 7.21
N ALA A 28 2.03 -2.41 6.34
CA ALA A 28 0.95 -3.37 6.59
C ALA A 28 1.42 -4.79 6.29
N VAL A 29 0.89 -5.76 7.03
CA VAL A 29 1.25 -7.18 6.92
C VAL A 29 0.00 -8.02 6.72
N ALA A 30 0.10 -9.02 5.84
CA ALA A 30 -0.87 -10.08 5.66
C ALA A 30 -0.17 -11.43 5.88
N GLU A 31 -0.70 -12.23 6.80
CA GLU A 31 -0.33 -13.64 6.91
C GLU A 31 -1.18 -14.44 5.93
N VAL A 32 -0.56 -15.38 5.22
CA VAL A 32 -1.23 -16.30 4.29
C VAL A 32 -0.92 -17.73 4.73
N PRO A 33 -1.63 -18.24 5.76
CA PRO A 33 -1.32 -19.54 6.35
C PRO A 33 -1.48 -20.70 5.36
N SER A 34 -2.42 -20.59 4.41
CA SER A 34 -2.65 -21.61 3.37
C SER A 34 -1.43 -21.86 2.48
N LEU A 35 -0.54 -20.87 2.35
CA LEU A 35 0.70 -20.98 1.58
C LEU A 35 1.96 -20.96 2.47
N GLY A 36 1.81 -20.73 3.78
CA GLY A 36 2.93 -20.53 4.69
C GLY A 36 3.72 -19.25 4.38
N PHE A 37 3.05 -18.19 3.92
CA PHE A 37 3.70 -16.94 3.54
C PHE A 37 3.32 -15.79 4.47
N MET A 38 4.23 -14.81 4.57
CA MET A 38 3.98 -13.48 5.11
C MET A 38 4.25 -12.45 4.03
N LEU A 39 3.27 -11.59 3.78
CA LEU A 39 3.34 -10.50 2.82
C LEU A 39 3.32 -9.16 3.54
N THR A 40 4.37 -8.37 3.35
CA THR A 40 4.45 -6.99 3.82
C THR A 40 4.29 -6.07 2.63
N VAL A 41 3.41 -5.06 2.74
CA VAL A 41 3.33 -3.95 1.78
C VAL A 41 3.56 -2.64 2.50
N THR A 42 4.54 -1.90 2.01
CA THR A 42 4.98 -0.62 2.56
C THR A 42 4.56 0.50 1.62
N ARG A 43 3.98 1.56 2.19
CA ARG A 43 3.55 2.77 1.50
C ARG A 43 4.34 3.95 2.02
N THR A 44 5.02 4.67 1.13
CA THR A 44 5.87 5.81 1.51
C THR A 44 5.48 7.03 0.70
N ALA A 45 5.15 8.13 1.37
CA ALA A 45 4.79 9.36 0.67
C ALA A 45 5.98 9.89 -0.15
N THR A 46 5.73 10.30 -1.39
CA THR A 46 6.74 10.90 -2.27
C THR A 46 6.55 12.40 -2.44
N HIS A 47 5.47 12.95 -1.90
CA HIS A 47 5.18 14.38 -1.97
C HIS A 47 4.50 14.89 -0.68
N PRO A 48 4.96 16.04 -0.13
CA PRO A 48 4.47 16.57 1.16
C PRO A 48 3.00 17.05 1.13
N PHE A 49 2.49 17.39 -0.06
CA PHE A 49 1.15 17.97 -0.24
C PHE A 49 0.21 17.18 -1.14
N LEU A 50 0.72 16.23 -1.93
CA LEU A 50 -0.09 15.49 -2.91
C LEU A 50 -0.21 14.05 -2.42
N ALA A 51 -1.36 13.43 -2.67
CA ALA A 51 -1.58 12.01 -2.40
C ALA A 51 -0.79 11.16 -3.40
N ARG A 52 0.54 11.13 -3.25
CA ARG A 52 1.47 10.37 -4.07
C ARG A 52 2.35 9.53 -3.16
N TYR A 53 2.38 8.23 -3.43
CA TYR A 53 3.10 7.27 -2.61
C TYR A 53 3.76 6.22 -3.49
N ASN A 54 4.99 5.86 -3.15
CA ASN A 54 5.59 4.62 -3.64
C ASN A 54 5.08 3.47 -2.80
N LEU A 55 4.94 2.31 -3.45
CA LEU A 55 4.51 1.08 -2.81
C LEU A 55 5.56 0.01 -3.09
N SER A 56 5.99 -0.70 -2.06
CA SER A 56 6.86 -1.86 -2.20
C SER A 56 6.27 -3.05 -1.45
N MET A 57 6.50 -4.25 -1.98
CA MET A 57 6.11 -5.49 -1.34
C MET A 57 7.33 -6.32 -0.97
N LYS A 58 7.24 -7.04 0.15
CA LYS A 58 8.15 -8.12 0.52
C LYS A 58 7.32 -9.36 0.84
N ALA A 59 7.59 -10.46 0.15
CA ALA A 59 7.05 -11.76 0.47
C ALA A 59 8.13 -12.60 1.16
N THR A 60 7.73 -13.34 2.19
CA THR A 60 8.59 -14.28 2.91
C THR A 60 7.86 -15.60 3.08
N ALA A 61 8.49 -16.70 2.71
CA ALA A 61 8.01 -18.05 2.93
C ALA A 61 8.54 -18.64 4.24
N ALA A 62 7.84 -19.63 4.78
CA ALA A 62 8.20 -20.30 6.03
C ALA A 62 9.58 -20.99 6.01
N ASP A 63 10.06 -21.36 4.82
CA ASP A 63 11.40 -21.93 4.60
C ASP A 63 12.53 -20.88 4.60
N GLY A 64 12.18 -19.61 4.79
CA GLY A 64 13.12 -18.48 4.83
C GLY A 64 13.36 -17.81 3.48
N CYS A 65 12.83 -18.35 2.38
CA CYS A 65 12.88 -17.65 1.09
C CYS A 65 12.16 -16.30 1.19
N SER A 66 12.78 -15.23 0.68
CA SER A 66 12.14 -13.91 0.63
C SER A 66 12.57 -13.10 -0.57
N ALA A 67 11.62 -12.37 -1.15
CA ALA A 67 11.86 -11.47 -2.27
C ALA A 67 11.04 -10.18 -2.14
N THR A 68 11.56 -9.10 -2.71
CA THR A 68 10.98 -7.75 -2.67
C THR A 68 10.73 -7.26 -4.09
N SER A 69 9.69 -6.44 -4.29
CA SER A 69 9.44 -5.76 -5.56
C SER A 69 8.71 -4.44 -5.35
N GLU A 70 8.93 -3.49 -6.25
CA GLU A 70 8.12 -2.26 -6.31
C GLU A 70 6.76 -2.56 -6.94
N LEU A 71 5.70 -1.96 -6.40
CA LEU A 71 4.36 -1.99 -6.96
C LEU A 71 4.11 -0.70 -7.75
N PHE A 72 3.09 -0.70 -8.60
CA PHE A 72 2.64 0.54 -9.22
C PHE A 72 2.35 1.59 -8.12
N PRO A 73 2.74 2.87 -8.29
CA PRO A 73 2.53 3.89 -7.25
C PRO A 73 1.06 4.15 -6.93
N ASP A 74 0.78 4.65 -5.72
CA ASP A 74 -0.54 5.20 -5.36
C ASP A 74 -0.57 6.70 -5.65
N THR A 75 -1.37 7.13 -6.64
CA THR A 75 -1.52 8.53 -7.05
C THR A 75 -2.95 9.03 -6.88
N GLY A 76 -3.44 9.07 -5.65
CA GLY A 76 -4.67 9.79 -5.31
C GLY A 76 -5.96 9.07 -5.70
N GLY A 77 -5.98 7.74 -5.59
CA GLY A 77 -7.16 6.92 -5.88
C GLY A 77 -6.86 5.44 -6.14
N VAL A 78 -5.59 5.05 -6.17
CA VAL A 78 -5.14 3.73 -6.60
C VAL A 78 -4.28 3.03 -5.55
N SER A 79 -4.71 3.12 -4.29
CA SER A 79 -4.07 2.49 -3.12
C SER A 79 -4.26 0.98 -3.06
N ARG A 80 -5.38 0.46 -3.57
CA ARG A 80 -5.81 -0.91 -3.33
C ARG A 80 -4.88 -1.96 -3.95
N ARG A 81 -4.40 -2.92 -3.16
CA ARG A 81 -3.66 -4.09 -3.63
C ARG A 81 -4.34 -5.35 -3.13
N ASN A 82 -5.05 -6.03 -4.03
CA ASN A 82 -5.73 -7.28 -3.71
C ASN A 82 -4.72 -8.43 -3.65
N VAL A 83 -4.95 -9.36 -2.74
CA VAL A 83 -4.08 -10.52 -2.49
C VAL A 83 -4.85 -11.78 -2.82
N TYR A 84 -4.23 -12.69 -3.57
CA TYR A 84 -4.82 -13.97 -3.95
C TYR A 84 -3.83 -15.12 -3.77
N ALA A 85 -4.37 -16.30 -3.46
CA ALA A 85 -3.66 -17.56 -3.61
C ALA A 85 -3.98 -18.16 -4.99
N GLY A 86 -2.94 -18.53 -5.74
CA GLY A 86 -3.09 -19.31 -6.97
C GLY A 86 -3.16 -20.80 -6.70
N GLY A 87 -3.79 -21.54 -7.61
CA GLY A 87 -3.89 -23.01 -7.53
C GLY A 87 -2.53 -23.72 -7.58
N THR A 88 -1.50 -23.07 -8.11
CA THR A 88 -0.11 -23.60 -8.11
C THR A 88 0.67 -23.31 -6.83
N GLY A 89 0.05 -22.72 -5.80
CA GLY A 89 0.71 -22.36 -4.54
C GLY A 89 1.50 -21.05 -4.60
N ARG A 90 1.28 -20.24 -5.65
CA ARG A 90 1.86 -18.90 -5.80
C ARG A 90 1.00 -17.83 -5.11
N LEU A 91 1.65 -16.75 -4.70
CA LEU A 91 0.99 -15.59 -4.12
C LEU A 91 0.91 -14.46 -5.15
N TYR A 92 -0.29 -13.93 -5.34
CA TYR A 92 -0.57 -12.86 -6.29
C TYR A 92 -0.91 -11.58 -5.53
N VAL A 93 -0.28 -10.49 -5.93
CA VAL A 93 -0.63 -9.13 -5.54
C VAL A 93 -1.07 -8.39 -6.79
N ILE A 94 -2.35 -8.07 -6.87
CA ILE A 94 -2.98 -7.47 -8.05
C ILE A 94 -3.39 -6.04 -7.68
N GLY A 95 -2.85 -5.07 -8.41
CA GLY A 95 -3.31 -3.68 -8.42
C GLY A 95 -4.13 -3.37 -9.67
N GLN A 96 -4.50 -2.11 -9.84
CA GLN A 96 -5.23 -1.67 -11.04
C GLN A 96 -4.38 -1.76 -12.31
N TYR A 97 -3.05 -1.58 -12.19
CA TYR A 97 -2.15 -1.43 -13.33
C TYR A 97 -1.02 -2.47 -13.39
N ASP A 98 -0.84 -3.27 -12.34
CA ASP A 98 0.22 -4.27 -12.27
C ASP A 98 -0.23 -5.54 -11.55
N VAL A 99 0.45 -6.64 -11.88
CA VAL A 99 0.35 -7.90 -11.16
C VAL A 99 1.74 -8.37 -10.75
N ARG A 100 1.95 -8.55 -9.46
CA ARG A 100 3.16 -9.18 -8.92
C ARG A 100 2.85 -10.59 -8.44
N VAL A 101 3.72 -11.52 -8.80
CA VAL A 101 3.59 -12.92 -8.42
C VAL A 101 4.85 -13.36 -7.70
N PHE A 102 4.68 -13.82 -6.46
CA PHE A 102 5.75 -14.43 -5.70
C PHE A 102 5.76 -15.95 -5.92
N ASP A 103 6.91 -16.46 -6.34
CA ASP A 103 7.17 -17.87 -6.57
C ASP A 103 8.27 -18.32 -5.59
N LYS A 104 7.90 -19.16 -4.61
CA LYS A 104 8.82 -19.63 -3.57
C LYS A 104 9.91 -20.53 -4.12
N ASP A 105 9.63 -21.30 -5.18
CA ASP A 105 10.57 -22.28 -5.72
C ASP A 105 11.70 -21.58 -6.48
N ARG A 106 11.41 -20.39 -7.04
CA ARG A 106 12.40 -19.50 -7.67
C ARG A 106 12.93 -18.42 -6.74
N CYS A 107 12.33 -18.29 -5.57
CA CYS A 107 12.55 -17.22 -4.61
C CYS A 107 12.57 -15.82 -5.25
N SER A 108 11.54 -15.52 -6.04
CA SER A 108 11.46 -14.27 -6.81
C SER A 108 10.05 -13.68 -6.80
N VAL A 109 9.97 -12.37 -7.03
CA VAL A 109 8.73 -11.67 -7.36
C VAL A 109 8.81 -11.19 -8.80
N GLU A 110 7.89 -11.65 -9.66
CA GLU A 110 7.87 -11.32 -11.08
C GLU A 110 6.68 -10.42 -11.44
N LEU A 111 6.86 -9.50 -12.40
CA LEU A 111 5.77 -8.78 -13.05
C LEU A 111 5.06 -9.73 -14.02
N ARG A 112 3.73 -9.75 -13.99
CA ARG A 112 2.90 -10.53 -14.92
C ARG A 112 1.88 -9.66 -15.62
N GLU A 113 1.48 -10.09 -16.81
CA GLU A 113 0.37 -9.49 -17.53
C GLU A 113 -0.96 -10.01 -16.97
N PHE A 114 -1.99 -9.17 -16.95
CA PHE A 114 -3.33 -9.57 -16.46
C PHE A 114 -3.94 -10.76 -17.22
N ARG A 115 -3.57 -10.93 -18.51
CA ARG A 115 -4.02 -12.07 -19.33
C ARG A 115 -3.29 -13.38 -19.04
N SER A 116 -2.19 -13.35 -18.29
CA SER A 116 -1.37 -14.52 -17.97
C SER A 116 -1.64 -15.07 -16.57
N LEU A 117 -2.75 -14.68 -15.95
CA LEU A 117 -3.14 -15.15 -14.62
C LEU A 117 -3.70 -16.57 -14.68
N GLU A 118 -3.58 -17.28 -13.56
CA GLU A 118 -4.18 -18.60 -13.43
C GLU A 118 -5.71 -18.50 -13.47
N ASP A 119 -6.36 -19.53 -14.03
CA ASP A 119 -7.82 -19.57 -14.17
C ASP A 119 -8.55 -19.52 -12.82
N ARG A 120 -7.90 -19.99 -11.75
CA ARG A 120 -8.44 -19.99 -10.38
C ARG A 120 -7.50 -19.24 -9.44
N LEU A 121 -8.00 -18.13 -8.93
CA LEU A 121 -7.38 -17.33 -7.88
C LEU A 121 -8.36 -17.22 -6.72
N ASP A 122 -7.90 -17.57 -5.52
CA ASP A 122 -8.69 -17.46 -4.29
C ASP A 122 -8.39 -16.11 -3.63
N TYR A 123 -9.39 -15.23 -3.59
CA TYR A 123 -9.26 -13.92 -2.97
C TYR A 123 -9.07 -14.01 -1.45
N LEU A 124 -7.98 -13.45 -0.95
CA LEU A 124 -7.59 -13.50 0.47
C LEU A 124 -7.90 -12.20 1.21
N GLY A 125 -7.93 -11.07 0.49
CA GLY A 125 -8.14 -9.76 1.07
C GLY A 125 -7.44 -8.67 0.28
N THR A 126 -7.29 -7.51 0.90
CA THR A 126 -6.74 -6.34 0.23
C THR A 126 -5.95 -5.45 1.18
N PHE A 127 -4.84 -4.89 0.69
CA PHE A 127 -4.21 -3.75 1.31
C PHE A 127 -4.87 -2.48 0.81
N ASP A 128 -5.39 -1.68 1.73
CA ASP A 128 -6.07 -0.44 1.41
C ASP A 128 -6.08 0.49 2.61
N LEU A 129 -6.52 1.72 2.39
CA LEU A 129 -6.89 2.62 3.46
C LEU A 129 -8.19 2.14 4.12
N ASP A 130 -8.24 2.17 5.45
CA ASP A 130 -9.48 2.00 6.19
C ASP A 130 -10.30 3.29 6.28
N ARG A 131 -11.43 3.23 6.99
CA ARG A 131 -12.32 4.39 7.15
C ARG A 131 -11.63 5.55 7.88
N GLU A 132 -10.63 5.26 8.69
CA GLU A 132 -9.80 6.24 9.39
C GLU A 132 -8.55 6.65 8.57
N ARG A 133 -8.48 6.26 7.28
CA ARG A 133 -7.36 6.52 6.37
C ARG A 133 -6.03 5.90 6.80
N ARG A 134 -6.07 4.78 7.54
CA ARG A 134 -4.86 4.03 7.91
C ARG A 134 -4.58 2.94 6.89
N TRP A 135 -3.33 2.85 6.45
CA TRP A 135 -2.85 1.76 5.62
C TRP A 135 -2.89 0.44 6.38
N LYS A 136 -3.64 -0.55 5.87
CA LYS A 136 -3.71 -1.87 6.51
C LYS A 136 -4.11 -2.97 5.53
N PHE A 137 -3.90 -4.21 5.94
CA PHE A 137 -4.53 -5.36 5.32
C PHE A 137 -5.95 -5.57 5.86
N VAL A 138 -6.89 -5.86 4.97
CA VAL A 138 -8.29 -6.18 5.29
C VAL A 138 -8.60 -7.56 4.72
N PRO A 139 -8.93 -8.55 5.55
CA PRO A 139 -9.18 -9.91 5.08
C PRO A 139 -10.48 -10.01 4.29
N ALA A 140 -10.57 -11.00 3.40
CA ALA A 140 -11.75 -11.29 2.59
C ALA A 140 -13.03 -11.49 3.42
N THR A 141 -12.89 -12.01 4.64
CA THR A 141 -14.00 -12.19 5.60
C THR A 141 -14.60 -10.87 6.08
N ALA A 142 -13.82 -9.78 6.07
CA ALA A 142 -14.27 -8.46 6.48
C ALA A 142 -14.70 -7.59 5.29
N ARG A 143 -14.10 -7.81 4.10
CA ARG A 143 -14.43 -7.07 2.89
C ARG A 143 -14.35 -8.01 1.69
N PRO A 144 -15.47 -8.27 0.98
CA PRO A 144 -15.43 -9.08 -0.23
C PRO A 144 -14.64 -8.37 -1.33
N GLU A 145 -14.22 -9.16 -2.32
CA GLU A 145 -13.54 -8.64 -3.49
C GLU A 145 -14.37 -7.54 -4.18
N GLN A 146 -13.67 -6.49 -4.60
CA GLN A 146 -14.25 -5.39 -5.35
C GLN A 146 -13.53 -5.27 -6.68
N PRO A 147 -14.25 -5.04 -7.79
CA PRO A 147 -13.62 -4.79 -9.08
C PRO A 147 -12.77 -3.52 -9.00
N PHE A 148 -11.67 -3.50 -9.77
CA PHE A 148 -10.97 -2.26 -10.05
C PHE A 148 -11.83 -1.38 -10.97
N GLU A 149 -11.74 -0.07 -10.80
CA GLU A 149 -12.43 0.87 -11.70
C GLU A 149 -11.92 0.68 -13.13
N LYS A 150 -12.86 0.57 -14.07
CA LYS A 150 -12.52 0.61 -15.49
C LYS A 150 -12.05 2.03 -15.82
N LEU A 151 -10.91 2.11 -16.50
CA LEU A 151 -10.46 3.34 -17.17
C LEU A 151 -11.45 3.75 -18.27
#